data_AF-X0UCU9-F1
#
_entry.id   AF-X0UCU9-F1
#
_cell.length_a   1.000
_cell.length_b   1.000
_cell.length_c   1.000
_cell.angle_alpha   90.00
_cell.angle_beta   90.00
_cell.angle_gamma   90.00
#
_symmetry.space_group_name_H-M   'P 1'
#
loop_
_entity.id
_entity.type
_entity.pdbx_description
1 polymer ?
#
loop_
_entity_poly.entity_id
_entity_poly.type
_entity_poly.pdbx_seq_one_letter_code
_entity_poly.pdbx_strand_id
1 'polypeptide(L)'
;HQKDENIEPHIHLGLLAYQVVSVIRHQLISAGINDSWTTLIEKMNTQKATTTAMMKKNGKKVFVRNCSIPSAELKEIYRVLKLKPVPFYKKKM
;
A
#
# COMPACT_ATOMS: atom_id res chain seq x y z
N HIS A 1 -6.89 -10.45 40.06
CA HIS A 1 -7.55 -9.90 38.87
C HIS A 1 -6.48 -9.12 38.09
N GLN A 2 -5.73 -9.83 37.24
CA GLN A 2 -4.55 -9.31 36.55
C GLN A 2 -5.01 -8.74 35.21
N LYS A 3 -4.62 -7.49 34.93
CA LYS A 3 -5.20 -6.61 33.90
C LYS A 3 -5.24 -7.23 32.48
N ASP A 4 -6.47 -7.51 32.02
CA ASP A 4 -6.84 -7.87 30.64
C ASP A 4 -6.83 -6.68 29.66
N GLU A 5 -6.62 -5.45 30.14
CA GLU A 5 -6.75 -4.21 29.33
C GLU A 5 -5.83 -4.14 28.10
N ASN A 6 -4.71 -4.86 28.10
CA ASN A 6 -3.74 -4.80 27.00
C ASN A 6 -4.00 -5.87 25.92
N ILE A 7 -4.86 -6.87 26.18
CA ILE A 7 -5.14 -7.97 25.25
C ILE A 7 -6.21 -7.56 24.24
N GLU A 8 -7.23 -6.80 24.68
CA GLU A 8 -8.33 -6.34 23.82
C GLU A 8 -7.84 -5.54 22.60
N PRO A 9 -6.94 -4.54 22.70
CA PRO A 9 -6.51 -3.77 21.54
C PRO A 9 -5.77 -4.62 20.49
N HIS A 10 -4.99 -5.61 20.93
CA HIS A 10 -4.26 -6.50 20.02
C HIS A 10 -5.19 -7.44 19.24
N ILE A 11 -6.22 -7.98 19.90
CA ILE A 11 -7.23 -8.82 19.24
C ILE A 11 -8.04 -7.99 18.25
N HIS A 12 -8.46 -6.78 18.64
CA HIS A 12 -9.18 -5.87 17.74
C HIS A 12 -8.35 -5.51 16.50
N LEU A 13 -7.06 -5.22 16.67
CA LEU A 13 -6.17 -4.93 15.55
C LEU A 13 -6.01 -6.14 14.61
N GLY A 14 -5.89 -7.35 15.17
CA GLY A 14 -5.82 -8.59 14.38
C GLY A 14 -7.09 -8.84 13.57
N LEU A 15 -8.27 -8.63 14.18
CA LEU A 15 -9.56 -8.77 13.50
C LEU A 15 -9.71 -7.75 12.37
N LEU A 16 -9.36 -6.48 12.61
CA LEU A 16 -9.38 -5.44 11.58
C LEU A 16 -8.44 -5.79 10.41
N ALA A 17 -7.23 -6.26 10.70
CA ALA A 17 -6.29 -6.69 9.67
C ALA A 17 -6.87 -7.84 8.82
N TYR A 18 -7.49 -8.84 9.47
CA TYR A 18 -8.14 -9.95 8.76
C TYR A 18 -9.28 -9.48 7.86
N GLN A 19 -10.15 -8.59 8.37
CA GLN A 19 -11.26 -8.03 7.60
C GLN A 19 -10.76 -7.30 6.34
N VAL A 20 -9.73 -6.47 6.47
CA VAL A 20 -9.13 -5.77 5.33
C VAL A 20 -8.60 -6.75 4.27
N VAL A 21 -7.84 -7.77 4.70
CA VAL A 21 -7.31 -8.79 3.77
C VAL A 21 -8.42 -9.58 3.10
N SER A 22 -9.45 -9.97 3.86
CA SER A 22 -10.60 -10.73 3.36
C SER A 22 -11.38 -9.94 2.32
N VAL A 23 -11.65 -8.66 2.57
CA VAL A 23 -12.35 -7.75 1.64
C VAL A 23 -11.56 -7.55 0.35
N ILE A 24 -10.23 -7.36 0.43
CA ILE A 24 -9.37 -7.24 -0.75
C ILE A 24 -9.42 -8.53 -1.58
N ARG A 25 -9.26 -9.69 -0.93
CA ARG A 25 -9.29 -10.99 -1.61
C ARG A 25 -10.63 -11.25 -2.29
N HIS A 26 -11.74 -10.95 -1.61
CA HIS A 26 -13.07 -11.13 -2.16
C HIS A 26 -13.28 -10.29 -3.43
N GLN A 27 -12.85 -9.03 -3.44
CA GLN A 27 -12.92 -8.16 -4.62
C GLN A 27 -12.08 -8.68 -5.79
N LEU A 28 -10.86 -9.16 -5.52
CA LEU A 28 -9.95 -9.68 -6.54
C LEU A 28 -10.47 -10.98 -7.17
N ILE A 29 -10.93 -11.93 -6.36
CA ILE A 29 -11.51 -13.20 -6.84
C ILE A 29 -12.75 -12.94 -7.69
N SER A 30 -13.61 -12.00 -7.27
CA SER A 30 -14.81 -11.61 -8.04
C SER A 30 -14.48 -11.03 -9.41
N ALA A 31 -13.28 -10.47 -9.59
CA ALA A 31 -12.78 -9.96 -10.86
C ALA A 31 -11.93 -10.99 -11.64
N GLY A 32 -11.82 -12.23 -11.16
CA GLY A 32 -11.05 -13.30 -11.80
C GLY A 32 -9.56 -13.35 -11.43
N ILE A 33 -9.11 -12.55 -10.46
CA ILE A 33 -7.72 -12.55 -9.98
C ILE A 33 -7.62 -13.49 -8.77
N ASN A 34 -7.15 -14.71 -9.02
CA ASN A 34 -7.04 -15.78 -8.01
C ASN A 34 -5.62 -15.96 -7.45
N ASP A 35 -4.81 -14.90 -7.45
CA ASP A 35 -3.45 -14.93 -6.94
C ASP A 35 -3.40 -15.31 -5.45
N SER A 36 -2.34 -16.03 -5.05
CA SER A 36 -2.05 -16.23 -3.62
C SER A 36 -1.75 -14.88 -2.95
N TRP A 37 -1.95 -14.79 -1.63
CA TRP A 37 -1.65 -13.53 -0.91
C TRP A 37 -0.18 -13.14 -1.07
N THR A 38 0.74 -14.10 -1.02
CA THR A 38 2.17 -13.89 -1.23
C THR A 38 2.46 -13.30 -2.61
N THR A 39 1.89 -13.90 -3.65
CA THR A 39 2.05 -13.45 -5.04
C THR A 39 1.48 -12.05 -5.24
N LEU A 40 0.33 -11.75 -4.63
CA LEU A 40 -0.26 -10.40 -4.68
C LEU A 40 0.68 -9.37 -4.05
N ILE A 41 1.25 -9.67 -2.88
CA ILE A 41 2.21 -8.81 -2.20
C ILE A 41 3.47 -8.62 -3.03
N GLU A 42 4.00 -9.66 -3.68
CA GLU A 42 5.13 -9.57 -4.61
C GLU A 42 4.83 -8.62 -5.79
N LYS A 43 3.66 -8.78 -6.43
CA LYS A 43 3.20 -7.90 -7.52
C LYS A 43 3.07 -6.45 -7.06
N MET A 44 2.46 -6.21 -5.91
CA MET A 44 2.33 -4.86 -5.33
C MET A 44 3.69 -4.26 -4.95
N ASN A 45 4.63 -5.08 -4.49
CA ASN A 45 5.98 -4.66 -4.13
C ASN A 45 6.82 -4.22 -5.33
N THR A 46 6.41 -4.50 -6.57
CA THR A 46 7.09 -4.00 -7.78
C THR A 46 6.99 -2.48 -7.92
N GLN A 47 5.95 -1.85 -7.35
CA GLN A 47 5.86 -0.40 -7.27
C GLN A 47 6.56 0.12 -6.01
N LYS A 48 7.49 1.06 -6.17
CA LYS A 48 8.27 1.67 -5.09
C LYS A 48 8.01 3.16 -5.02
N ALA A 49 7.88 3.66 -3.80
CA ALA A 49 7.78 5.08 -3.46
C ALA A 49 9.08 5.50 -2.75
N THR A 50 9.86 6.37 -3.38
CA THR A 50 11.11 6.89 -2.81
C THR A 50 10.97 8.37 -2.45
N THR A 51 11.56 8.76 -1.32
CA THR A 51 11.61 10.16 -0.87
C THR A 51 13.07 10.56 -0.68
N THR A 52 13.57 11.41 -1.57
CA THR A 52 14.93 11.95 -1.51
C THR A 52 14.89 13.30 -0.80
N ALA A 53 15.62 13.43 0.30
CA ALA A 53 15.82 14.70 0.98
C ALA A 53 17.17 15.30 0.56
N MET A 54 17.18 16.56 0.11
CA MET A 54 18.38 17.29 -0.30
C MET A 54 18.46 18.64 0.41
N MET A 55 19.65 19.03 0.82
CA MET A 55 19.91 20.37 1.35
C MET A 55 20.30 21.31 0.19
N LYS A 56 19.55 22.39 0.01
CA LYS A 56 19.89 23.44 -0.96
C LYS A 56 20.96 24.36 -0.36
N LYS A 57 21.78 24.99 -1.21
CA LYS A 57 22.87 25.91 -0.79
C LYS A 57 22.43 27.05 0.14
N ASN A 58 21.14 27.37 0.17
CA ASN A 58 20.54 28.39 1.03
C ASN A 58 20.00 27.82 2.36
N GLY A 59 20.42 26.63 2.77
CA GLY A 59 20.01 25.98 4.03
C GLY A 59 18.61 25.36 4.01
N LYS A 60 17.84 25.49 2.93
CA LYS A 60 16.49 24.90 2.83
C LYS A 60 16.54 23.41 2.50
N LYS A 61 15.81 22.58 3.24
CA LYS A 61 15.62 21.15 2.96
C LYS A 61 14.52 20.96 1.91
N VAL A 62 14.86 20.31 0.81
CA VAL A 62 13.96 19.96 -0.28
C VAL A 62 13.66 18.46 -0.22
N PHE A 63 12.38 18.10 -0.31
CA PHE A 63 11.95 16.71 -0.42
C PHE A 63 11.44 16.45 -1.84
N VAL A 64 12.09 15.54 -2.55
CA VAL A 64 11.65 15.04 -3.85
C VAL A 64 11.05 13.66 -3.64
N ARG A 65 9.75 13.52 -3.86
CA ARG A 65 9.06 12.23 -3.82
C ARG A 65 8.90 11.70 -5.23
N ASN A 66 9.37 10.48 -5.47
CA ASN A 66 9.21 9.78 -6.74
C ASN A 66 8.49 8.45 -6.51
N CYS A 67 7.61 8.07 -7.44
CA CYS A 67 6.93 6.77 -7.40
C CYS A 67 7.13 6.09 -8.75
N SER A 68 7.49 4.81 -8.73
CA SER A 68 7.61 4.05 -9.98
C SER A 68 6.23 3.84 -10.61
N ILE A 69 6.24 3.66 -11.94
CA ILE A 69 5.03 3.38 -12.71
C ILE A 69 4.64 1.91 -12.44
N PRO A 70 3.37 1.62 -12.11
CA PRO A 70 2.94 0.25 -11.87
C PRO A 70 2.98 -0.59 -13.17
N SER A 71 3.29 -1.88 -13.03
CA SER A 71 3.21 -2.86 -14.13
C SER A 71 1.77 -3.02 -14.63
N ALA A 72 1.59 -3.66 -15.79
CA ALA A 72 0.25 -3.91 -16.35
C ALA A 72 -0.64 -4.70 -15.37
N GLU A 73 -0.09 -5.74 -14.76
CA GLU A 73 -0.79 -6.55 -13.74
C GLU A 73 -1.18 -5.73 -12.51
N LEU A 74 -0.28 -4.87 -12.03
CA LEU A 74 -0.55 -4.03 -10.86
C LEU A 74 -1.58 -2.93 -11.17
N LYS A 75 -1.59 -2.40 -12.40
CA LYS A 75 -2.66 -1.48 -12.85
C LYS A 75 -4.02 -2.16 -12.83
N GLU A 76 -4.08 -3.43 -13.22
CA GLU A 76 -5.32 -4.21 -13.20
C GLU A 76 -5.82 -4.43 -11.77
N ILE A 77 -4.92 -4.79 -10.85
CA ILE A 77 -5.23 -4.86 -9.41
C ILE A 77 -5.79 -3.52 -8.90
N TYR A 78 -5.15 -2.40 -9.23
CA TYR A 78 -5.65 -1.07 -8.84
C TYR A 78 -7.01 -0.73 -9.45
N ARG A 79 -7.25 -1.12 -10.70
CA ARG A 79 -8.53 -0.93 -11.39
C ARG A 79 -9.66 -1.67 -10.67
N VAL A 80 -9.45 -2.94 -10.34
CA VAL A 80 -10.42 -3.78 -9.63
C VAL A 80 -10.71 -3.22 -8.24
N LEU A 81 -9.67 -2.82 -7.50
CA LEU A 81 -9.80 -2.24 -6.16
C LEU A 81 -10.28 -0.77 -6.17
N LYS A 82 -10.52 -0.18 -7.36
CA LYS A 82 -10.90 1.23 -7.55
C LYS A 82 -9.91 2.22 -6.89
N LEU A 83 -8.62 1.85 -6.89
CA LEU A 83 -7.54 2.66 -6.35
C LEU A 83 -6.85 3.48 -7.44
N LYS A 84 -6.27 4.61 -7.05
CA LYS A 84 -5.42 5.39 -7.95
C LYS A 84 -4.12 4.60 -8.20
N PRO A 85 -3.67 4.45 -9.46
CA PRO A 85 -2.50 3.63 -9.79
C PRO A 85 -1.17 4.21 -9.31
N VAL A 86 -1.13 5.51 -9.01
CA VAL A 86 0.03 6.16 -8.42
C VAL A 86 -0.44 7.07 -7.29
N PRO A 87 0.10 6.92 -6.07
CA PRO A 87 -0.33 7.70 -4.90
C PRO A 87 0.06 9.18 -5.00
N PHE A 88 1.16 9.49 -5.70
CA PHE A 88 1.62 10.86 -5.94
C PHE A 88 2.38 10.96 -7.26
N TYR A 89 2.08 12.00 -8.02
CA TYR A 89 2.86 12.35 -9.21
C TYR A 89 3.99 13.29 -8.82
N LYS A 90 5.14 13.16 -9.48
CA LYS A 90 6.25 14.10 -9.31
C LYS A 90 5.75 15.50 -9.65
N LYS A 91 5.69 16.39 -8.66
CA LYS A 91 5.35 17.80 -8.89
C LYS A 91 6.47 18.37 -9.77
N LYS A 92 6.15 18.85 -10.98
CA LYS A 92 7.11 19.60 -11.80
C LYS A 92 7.59 20.79 -10.96
N MET A 93 8.91 20.88 -10.78
CA MET A 93 9.58 22.07 -10.24
C MET A 93 9.85 23.05 -11.36
#